data_AF-T0QHM4-F1
#
_entry.id   AF-T0QHM4-F1
#
_cell.length_a   1.000
_cell.length_b   1.000
_cell.length_c   1.000
_cell.angle_alpha   90.00
_cell.angle_beta   90.00
_cell.angle_gamma   90.00
#
_symmetry.space_group_name_H-M   'P 1'
#
loop_
_entity.id
_entity.type
_entity.pdbx_description
1 polymer ?
#
loop_
_entity_poly.entity_id
_entity_poly.type
_entity_poly.pdbx_seq_one_letter_code
_entity_poly.pdbx_strand_id
1 'polypeptide(L)'
;MGHTSTYEAMATPPLHAPLDAEVKSVPRKLALAAHWVAGLLVLYAIFGTTVIYSQTSIDIMNNFLCPLFGVDPYKWPSGHYEMVDAGYFLFASILPIFVAFLLVRLVSHGATFPIFRVSYALQRKPRFLNSLVTYGEALFLLVVVGGNILFFYFSYTIRVEPTSTNERRLEAAAAAFGFLTAYNMAFLALPASRHCFWMEWLGIPYAHGIKYHRWLGILSILALVLHTIVYVVSTG
;
A
#
# COMPACT_ATOMS: atom_id res chain seq x y z
N MET A 1 1.66 48.85 -47.43
CA MET A 1 1.70 49.63 -46.16
C MET A 1 0.29 49.63 -45.61
N GLY A 2 -0.08 49.10 -44.44
CA GLY A 2 0.60 48.43 -43.34
C GLY A 2 -0.53 48.12 -42.33
N HIS A 3 -0.50 46.92 -41.74
CA HIS A 3 -1.46 46.36 -40.79
C HIS A 3 -1.92 47.30 -39.66
N THR A 4 -3.11 47.03 -39.08
CA THR A 4 -3.26 46.82 -37.63
C THR A 4 -4.57 46.09 -37.34
N SER A 5 -4.43 44.80 -36.99
CA SER A 5 -5.48 43.95 -36.43
C SER A 5 -5.54 44.20 -34.93
N THR A 6 -6.72 44.48 -34.41
CA THR A 6 -7.03 44.58 -32.99
C THR A 6 -7.07 43.18 -32.36
N TYR A 7 -6.00 42.81 -31.67
CA TYR A 7 -6.04 41.76 -30.66
C TYR A 7 -5.70 42.42 -29.33
N GLU A 8 -6.71 42.51 -28.45
CA GLU A 8 -6.53 42.82 -27.04
C GLU A 8 -5.44 41.89 -26.47
N ALA A 9 -4.42 42.50 -25.90
CA ALA A 9 -3.43 41.78 -25.12
C ALA A 9 -4.14 41.16 -23.91
N MET A 10 -4.41 39.84 -23.96
CA MET A 10 -4.62 39.06 -22.75
C MET A 10 -3.37 39.20 -21.90
N ALA A 11 -3.46 40.00 -20.84
CA ALA A 11 -2.42 40.08 -19.83
C ALA A 11 -2.24 38.68 -19.23
N THR A 12 -1.12 38.04 -19.55
CA THR A 12 -0.63 36.90 -18.81
C THR A 12 -0.43 37.34 -17.35
N PRO A 13 -0.98 36.62 -16.36
CA PRO A 13 -0.68 36.92 -14.97
C PRO A 13 0.84 36.78 -14.76
N PRO A 14 1.48 37.70 -14.01
CA PRO A 14 2.93 37.67 -13.83
C PRO A 14 3.32 36.37 -13.13
N LEU A 15 4.00 35.50 -13.88
CA LEU A 15 4.58 34.24 -13.43
C LEU A 15 5.84 34.49 -12.59
N HIS A 16 5.79 35.40 -11.62
CA HIS A 16 6.91 35.62 -10.70
C HIS A 16 6.35 35.98 -9.33
N ALA A 17 5.82 34.97 -8.62
CA ALA A 17 5.99 34.96 -7.18
C ALA A 17 7.51 34.89 -6.90
N PRO A 18 8.07 35.68 -5.97
CA PRO A 18 9.49 35.74 -5.73
C PRO A 18 9.98 34.34 -5.30
N LEU A 19 10.78 33.72 -6.16
CA LEU A 19 11.27 32.34 -6.04
C LEU A 19 12.55 32.28 -5.19
N ASP A 20 12.68 33.21 -4.24
CA ASP A 20 13.89 33.46 -3.46
C ASP A 20 13.65 33.26 -1.95
N ALA A 21 12.64 32.48 -1.58
CA ALA A 21 12.73 31.79 -0.30
C ALA A 21 13.89 30.81 -0.44
N GLU A 22 15.04 31.14 0.14
CA GLU A 22 16.22 30.30 0.24
C GLU A 22 15.80 28.91 0.74
N VAL A 23 15.48 27.99 -0.18
CA VAL A 23 15.10 26.63 0.17
C VAL A 23 16.37 26.00 0.72
N LYS A 24 16.48 25.98 2.04
CA LYS A 24 17.61 25.44 2.78
C LYS A 24 17.86 24.03 2.25
N SER A 25 18.90 23.88 1.43
CA SER A 25 19.14 22.63 0.70
C SER A 25 19.45 21.54 1.72
N VAL A 26 18.54 20.57 1.85
CA VAL A 26 18.70 19.48 2.82
C VAL A 26 19.95 18.68 2.45
N PRO A 27 20.79 18.30 3.44
CA PRO A 27 21.98 17.49 3.16
C PRO A 27 21.60 16.21 2.42
N ARG A 28 22.22 15.97 1.26
CA ARG A 28 21.89 14.84 0.37
C ARG A 28 21.85 13.47 1.08
N LYS A 29 22.71 13.26 2.08
CA LYS A 29 22.74 12.02 2.88
C LYS A 29 21.51 11.87 3.78
N LEU A 30 21.06 12.97 4.40
CA LEU A 30 19.86 12.98 5.24
C LEU A 30 18.61 12.71 4.41
N ALA A 31 18.48 13.37 3.27
CA ALA A 31 17.37 13.14 2.34
C ALA A 31 17.36 11.71 1.77
N LEU A 32 18.53 11.11 1.53
CA LEU A 32 18.64 9.71 1.12
C LEU A 32 18.24 8.74 2.24
N ALA A 33 18.72 8.97 3.46
CA ALA A 33 18.36 8.14 4.62
C ALA A 33 16.85 8.20 4.85
N ALA A 34 16.28 9.39 4.79
CA ALA A 34 14.85 9.63 4.90
C ALA A 34 14.03 8.87 3.85
N HIS A 35 14.49 8.86 2.60
CA HIS A 35 13.87 8.10 1.52
C HIS A 35 13.78 6.60 1.82
N TRP A 36 14.87 6.03 2.32
CA TRP A 36 14.95 4.61 2.65
C TRP A 36 14.09 4.27 3.86
N VAL A 37 14.15 5.08 4.92
CA VAL A 37 13.34 4.86 6.12
C VAL A 37 11.85 4.94 5.77
N ALA A 38 11.43 5.94 4.99
CA ALA A 38 10.05 6.03 4.52
C ALA A 38 9.66 4.79 3.68
N GLY A 39 10.49 4.37 2.71
CA GLY A 39 10.23 3.16 1.92
C GLY A 39 10.09 1.89 2.78
N LEU A 40 10.98 1.71 3.75
CA LEU A 40 10.96 0.56 4.66
C LEU A 40 9.75 0.57 5.60
N LEU A 41 9.34 1.73 6.12
CA LEU A 41 8.15 1.86 6.96
C LEU A 41 6.87 1.49 6.20
N VAL A 42 6.77 1.90 4.93
CA VAL A 42 5.58 1.59 4.13
C VAL A 42 5.61 0.13 3.63
N LEU A 43 6.79 -0.43 3.35
CA LEU A 43 6.94 -1.88 3.13
C LEU A 43 6.56 -2.69 4.36
N TYR A 44 6.96 -2.25 5.56
CA TYR A 44 6.55 -2.84 6.82
C TYR A 44 5.03 -2.78 7.00
N ALA A 45 4.39 -1.65 6.66
CA ALA A 45 2.94 -1.52 6.72
C ALA A 45 2.19 -2.51 5.83
N ILE A 46 2.69 -2.73 4.60
CA ILE A 46 2.15 -3.77 3.72
C ILE A 46 2.37 -5.14 4.34
N PHE A 47 3.60 -5.46 4.72
CA PHE A 47 3.95 -6.77 5.27
C PHE A 47 3.10 -7.11 6.51
N GLY A 48 3.00 -6.17 7.47
CA GLY A 48 2.20 -6.31 8.68
C GLY A 48 0.72 -6.55 8.39
N THR A 49 0.18 -5.91 7.35
CA THR A 49 -1.19 -6.15 6.88
C THR A 49 -1.31 -7.53 6.20
N THR A 50 -0.37 -7.90 5.33
CA THR A 50 -0.36 -9.19 4.61
C THR A 50 -0.32 -10.38 5.57
N VAL A 51 0.40 -10.25 6.68
CA VAL A 51 0.63 -11.34 7.65
C VAL A 51 -0.26 -11.23 8.89
N ILE A 52 -1.31 -10.40 8.89
CA ILE A 52 -2.19 -10.18 10.06
C ILE A 52 -2.73 -11.48 10.67
N TYR A 53 -3.03 -12.48 9.84
CA TYR A 53 -3.54 -13.78 10.26
C TYR A 53 -2.45 -14.86 10.45
N SER A 54 -1.18 -14.49 10.39
CA SER A 54 -0.06 -15.41 10.65
C SER A 54 0.13 -15.62 12.15
N GLN A 55 0.75 -16.74 12.54
CA GLN A 55 1.06 -17.05 13.93
C GLN A 55 1.88 -15.93 14.60
N THR A 56 2.84 -15.36 13.88
CA THR A 56 3.68 -14.27 14.39
C THR A 56 2.85 -13.05 14.81
N SER A 57 1.85 -12.68 14.02
CA SER A 57 0.99 -11.54 14.31
C SER A 57 0.05 -11.83 15.47
N ILE A 58 -0.47 -13.06 15.54
CA ILE A 58 -1.28 -13.53 16.67
C ILE A 58 -0.46 -13.50 17.97
N ASP A 59 0.82 -13.91 17.92
CA ASP A 59 1.71 -13.86 19.08
C ASP A 59 1.99 -12.41 19.51
N ILE A 60 2.14 -11.47 18.57
CA ILE A 60 2.27 -10.04 18.88
C ILE A 60 0.98 -9.53 19.54
N MET A 61 -0.19 -9.87 19.00
CA MET A 61 -1.47 -9.47 19.56
C MET A 61 -1.62 -10.01 20.99
N ASN A 62 -1.35 -11.29 21.21
CA ASN A 62 -1.50 -11.94 22.51
C ASN A 62 -0.48 -11.46 23.56
N ASN A 63 0.78 -11.22 23.18
CA ASN A 63 1.83 -10.89 24.14
C ASN A 63 2.00 -9.38 24.39
N PHE A 64 1.60 -8.53 23.43
CA PHE A 64 1.78 -7.08 23.54
C PHE A 64 0.46 -6.32 23.61
N LEU A 65 -0.47 -6.57 22.68
CA LEU A 65 -1.71 -5.79 22.59
C LEU A 65 -2.76 -6.21 23.61
N CYS A 66 -2.93 -7.51 23.86
CA CYS A 66 -3.89 -8.02 24.85
C CYS A 66 -3.58 -7.48 26.26
N PRO A 67 -2.33 -7.52 26.76
CA PRO A 67 -1.98 -6.88 28.04
C PRO A 67 -2.20 -5.36 28.05
N LEU A 68 -1.91 -4.68 26.93
CA LEU A 68 -2.10 -3.23 26.81
C LEU A 68 -3.56 -2.80 27.02
N PHE A 69 -4.52 -3.64 26.60
CA PHE A 69 -5.95 -3.38 26.71
C PHE A 69 -6.65 -4.17 27.84
N GLY A 70 -5.88 -4.86 28.68
CA GLY A 70 -6.41 -5.64 29.80
C GLY A 70 -7.24 -6.85 29.37
N VAL A 71 -6.94 -7.42 28.20
CA VAL A 71 -7.59 -8.60 27.62
C VAL A 71 -6.81 -9.86 28.01
N ASP A 72 -7.50 -10.85 28.56
CA ASP A 72 -6.97 -12.20 28.75
C ASP A 72 -7.23 -13.02 27.47
N PRO A 73 -6.20 -13.41 26.69
CA PRO A 73 -6.38 -14.08 25.40
C PRO A 73 -7.03 -15.47 25.52
N TYR A 74 -7.08 -16.06 26.72
CA TYR A 74 -7.64 -17.40 26.94
C TYR A 74 -9.05 -17.40 27.55
N LYS A 75 -9.61 -16.21 27.84
CA LYS A 75 -10.95 -16.09 28.44
C LYS A 75 -11.80 -15.13 27.63
N TRP A 76 -12.93 -15.62 27.15
CA TRP A 76 -13.95 -14.80 26.51
C TRP A 76 -15.22 -14.74 27.38
N PRO A 77 -15.83 -13.57 27.60
CA PRO A 77 -15.35 -12.22 27.25
C PRO A 77 -14.34 -11.70 28.28
N SER A 78 -13.31 -10.97 27.82
CA SER A 78 -12.31 -10.34 28.69
C SER A 78 -11.85 -9.01 28.11
N GLY A 79 -11.81 -7.97 28.96
CA GLY A 79 -11.31 -6.64 28.61
C GLY A 79 -12.00 -6.00 27.40
N HIS A 80 -11.24 -5.16 26.69
CA HIS A 80 -11.67 -4.47 25.47
C HIS A 80 -11.10 -5.19 24.24
N TYR A 81 -11.61 -6.39 23.94
CA TYR A 81 -11.10 -7.24 22.86
C TYR A 81 -11.14 -6.53 21.48
N GLU A 82 -12.12 -5.67 21.26
CA GLU A 82 -12.29 -4.87 20.04
C GLU A 82 -11.09 -3.94 19.77
N MET A 83 -10.35 -3.56 20.82
CA MET A 83 -9.17 -2.71 20.72
C MET A 83 -7.93 -3.46 20.23
N VAL A 84 -7.91 -4.79 20.30
CA VAL A 84 -6.74 -5.60 19.91
C VAL A 84 -6.58 -5.57 18.38
N ASP A 85 -7.65 -5.85 17.63
CA ASP A 85 -7.65 -5.81 16.16
C ASP A 85 -7.37 -4.40 15.64
N ALA A 86 -8.04 -3.40 16.21
CA ALA A 86 -7.84 -2.00 15.85
C ALA A 86 -6.42 -1.51 16.19
N GLY A 87 -5.90 -1.92 17.35
CA GLY A 87 -4.55 -1.60 17.79
C GLY A 87 -3.50 -2.20 16.88
N TYR A 88 -3.65 -3.46 16.47
CA TYR A 88 -2.75 -4.08 15.50
C TYR A 88 -2.73 -3.29 14.19
N PHE A 89 -3.89 -2.96 13.64
CA PHE A 89 -3.97 -2.18 12.40
C PHE A 89 -3.36 -0.78 12.54
N LEU A 90 -3.53 -0.14 13.69
CA LEU A 90 -2.92 1.15 13.99
C LEU A 90 -1.39 1.08 13.99
N PHE A 91 -0.81 0.14 14.75
CA PHE A 91 0.65 0.03 14.90
C PHE A 91 1.34 -0.60 13.68
N ALA A 92 0.73 -1.61 13.07
CA ALA A 92 1.30 -2.30 11.93
C ALA A 92 1.17 -1.48 10.65
N SER A 93 0.07 -0.76 10.44
CA SER A 93 -0.24 -0.16 9.14
C SER A 93 -0.32 1.36 9.17
N ILE A 94 -1.18 1.94 10.02
CA ILE A 94 -1.47 3.39 9.99
C ILE A 94 -0.27 4.21 10.49
N LEU A 95 0.29 3.86 11.64
CA LEU A 95 1.37 4.61 12.28
C LEU A 95 2.63 4.64 11.41
N PRO A 96 3.13 3.53 10.83
CA PRO A 96 4.29 3.56 9.95
C PRO A 96 4.06 4.41 8.69
N ILE A 97 2.86 4.36 8.10
CA ILE A 97 2.50 5.20 6.95
C ILE A 97 2.49 6.68 7.35
N PHE A 98 1.91 7.00 8.51
CA PHE A 98 1.85 8.37 9.01
C PHE A 98 3.24 8.93 9.34
N VAL A 99 4.09 8.13 9.99
CA VAL A 99 5.49 8.49 10.27
C VAL A 99 6.27 8.66 8.98
N ALA A 100 6.11 7.77 8.00
CA ALA A 100 6.73 7.92 6.68
C ALA A 100 6.31 9.22 5.99
N PHE A 101 5.02 9.55 6.03
CA PHE A 101 4.49 10.81 5.49
C PHE A 101 5.10 12.04 6.18
N LEU A 102 5.11 12.06 7.52
CA LEU A 102 5.70 13.16 8.28
C LEU A 102 7.18 13.29 8.00
N LEU A 103 7.92 12.18 7.96
CA LEU A 103 9.34 12.16 7.69
C LEU A 103 9.64 12.74 6.30
N VAL A 104 8.90 12.31 5.28
CA VAL A 104 9.01 12.83 3.91
C VAL A 104 8.74 14.33 3.90
N ARG A 105 7.66 14.78 4.56
CA ARG A 105 7.26 16.20 4.59
C ARG A 105 8.22 17.10 5.35
N LEU A 106 8.77 16.63 6.47
CA LEU A 106 9.75 17.35 7.28
C LEU A 106 11.09 17.49 6.53
N VAL A 107 11.50 16.44 5.82
CA VAL A 107 12.78 16.42 5.09
C VAL A 107 12.68 17.16 3.77
N SER A 108 11.54 17.11 3.07
CA SER A 108 11.38 17.82 1.80
C SER A 108 10.88 19.25 1.96
N HIS A 109 10.47 19.67 3.16
CA HIS A 109 9.83 20.96 3.41
C HIS A 109 8.66 21.27 2.46
N GLY A 110 7.95 20.22 2.00
CA GLY A 110 6.86 20.35 1.03
C GLY A 110 7.28 20.42 -0.43
N ALA A 111 8.58 20.36 -0.74
CA ALA A 111 9.07 20.16 -2.10
C ALA A 111 8.88 18.71 -2.56
N THR A 112 8.82 18.51 -3.88
CA THR A 112 8.83 17.17 -4.50
C THR A 112 10.08 16.43 -4.04
N PHE A 113 9.91 15.20 -3.52
CA PHE A 113 11.03 14.47 -2.94
C PHE A 113 12.09 14.21 -4.02
N PRO A 114 13.38 14.52 -3.79
CA PRO A 114 14.39 14.34 -4.82
C PRO A 114 14.48 12.85 -5.19
N ILE A 115 14.23 12.53 -6.46
CA ILE A 115 14.35 11.18 -7.00
C ILE A 115 15.84 10.78 -6.92
N PHE A 116 16.17 9.86 -6.02
CA PHE A 116 17.54 9.41 -5.82
C PHE A 116 17.95 8.37 -6.88
N ARG A 117 19.27 8.19 -7.07
CA ARG A 117 19.85 7.23 -8.04
C ARG A 117 19.35 5.78 -7.88
N VAL A 118 18.76 5.45 -6.74
CA VAL A 118 18.13 4.14 -6.48
C VAL A 118 16.89 3.95 -7.35
N SER A 119 16.03 4.96 -7.49
CA SER A 119 14.89 4.92 -8.42
C SER A 119 15.37 4.70 -9.86
N TYR A 120 16.52 5.26 -10.25
CA TYR A 120 17.15 4.98 -11.55
C TYR A 120 17.67 3.53 -11.68
N ALA A 121 18.13 2.93 -10.58
CA ALA A 121 18.53 1.51 -10.56
C ALA A 121 17.30 0.59 -10.65
N LEU A 122 16.20 0.91 -9.95
CA LEU A 122 14.94 0.17 -10.06
C LEU A 122 14.28 0.33 -11.44
N GLN A 123 14.51 1.44 -12.13
CA GLN A 123 14.09 1.66 -13.51
C GLN A 123 14.92 0.89 -14.54
N ARG A 124 16.07 0.30 -14.16
CA ARG A 124 16.84 -0.53 -15.10
C ARG A 124 16.02 -1.76 -15.48
N LYS A 125 16.04 -2.07 -16.78
CA LYS A 125 15.50 -3.32 -17.30
C LYS A 125 16.54 -4.42 -17.13
N PRO A 126 16.22 -5.56 -16.49
CA PRO A 126 17.15 -6.68 -16.40
C PRO A 126 17.47 -7.19 -17.81
N ARG A 127 18.73 -7.02 -18.24
CA ARG A 127 19.20 -7.47 -19.56
C ARG A 127 19.18 -8.99 -19.73
N PHE A 128 19.23 -9.75 -18.64
CA PHE A 128 19.34 -11.22 -18.69
C PHE A 128 18.04 -11.93 -19.12
N LEU A 129 16.88 -11.27 -19.02
CA LEU A 129 15.57 -11.88 -19.31
C LEU A 129 14.86 -11.32 -20.55
N ASN A 130 15.49 -10.42 -21.33
CA ASN A 130 14.77 -9.62 -22.33
C ASN A 130 13.45 -9.04 -21.77
N SER A 131 13.44 -8.73 -20.46
CA SER A 131 12.21 -8.43 -19.76
C SER A 131 11.69 -7.05 -20.16
N LEU A 132 10.40 -7.01 -20.49
CA LEU A 132 9.65 -5.78 -20.74
C LEU A 132 9.44 -4.96 -19.45
N VAL A 133 9.72 -5.55 -18.28
CA VAL A 133 9.37 -5.05 -16.95
C VAL A 133 10.61 -4.58 -16.20
N THR A 134 10.56 -3.38 -15.62
CA THR A 134 11.63 -2.80 -14.79
C THR A 134 11.75 -3.52 -13.43
N TYR A 135 12.90 -3.42 -12.73
CA TYR A 135 13.04 -4.03 -11.40
C TYR A 135 11.99 -3.52 -10.40
N GLY A 136 11.63 -2.23 -10.47
CA GLY A 136 10.58 -1.66 -9.63
C GLY A 136 9.19 -2.20 -9.92
N GLU A 137 8.86 -2.40 -11.19
CA GLU A 137 7.60 -3.05 -11.59
C GLU A 137 7.59 -4.55 -11.22
N ALA A 138 8.72 -5.24 -11.36
CA ALA A 138 8.83 -6.64 -10.95
C ALA A 138 8.66 -6.79 -9.44
N LEU A 139 9.27 -5.91 -8.63
CA LEU A 139 9.09 -5.86 -7.19
C LEU A 139 7.64 -5.57 -6.82
N PHE A 140 7.00 -4.59 -7.49
CA PHE A 140 5.59 -4.29 -7.29
C PHE A 140 4.71 -5.51 -7.58
N LEU A 141 4.92 -6.18 -8.72
CA LEU A 141 4.17 -7.38 -9.08
C LEU A 141 4.41 -8.52 -8.09
N LEU A 142 5.63 -8.70 -7.61
CA LEU A 142 5.95 -9.68 -6.58
C LEU A 142 5.18 -9.40 -5.29
N VAL A 143 5.19 -8.14 -4.82
CA VAL A 143 4.45 -7.73 -3.61
C VAL A 143 2.96 -7.92 -3.78
N VAL A 144 2.39 -7.53 -4.92
CA VAL A 144 0.95 -7.67 -5.19
C VAL A 144 0.55 -9.13 -5.30
N VAL A 145 1.21 -9.92 -6.16
CA VAL A 145 0.86 -11.32 -6.41
C VAL A 145 1.18 -12.18 -5.19
N GLY A 146 2.39 -12.06 -4.65
CA GLY A 146 2.80 -12.79 -3.45
C GLY A 146 1.97 -12.40 -2.24
N GLY A 147 1.67 -11.11 -2.07
CA GLY A 147 0.80 -10.62 -1.01
C GLY A 147 -0.62 -11.17 -1.11
N ASN A 148 -1.21 -11.21 -2.31
CA ASN A 148 -2.53 -11.82 -2.51
C ASN A 148 -2.55 -13.31 -2.14
N ILE A 149 -1.53 -14.08 -2.58
CA ILE A 149 -1.42 -15.51 -2.29
C ILE A 149 -1.27 -15.75 -0.78
N LEU A 150 -0.33 -15.03 -0.13
CA LEU A 150 -0.07 -15.17 1.30
C LEU A 150 -1.27 -14.74 2.13
N PHE A 151 -1.90 -13.63 1.79
CA PHE A 151 -3.05 -13.12 2.53
C PHE A 151 -4.24 -14.07 2.43
N PHE A 152 -4.52 -14.62 1.23
CA PHE A 152 -5.52 -15.67 1.06
C PHE A 152 -5.18 -16.91 1.88
N TYR A 153 -3.92 -17.38 1.81
CA TYR A 153 -3.46 -18.55 2.55
C TYR A 153 -3.64 -18.40 4.06
N PHE A 154 -3.17 -17.30 4.66
CA PHE A 154 -3.31 -17.07 6.10
C PHE A 154 -4.77 -16.86 6.51
N SER A 155 -5.54 -16.08 5.75
CA SER A 155 -6.97 -15.86 6.04
C SER A 155 -7.79 -17.15 5.91
N TYR A 156 -7.40 -18.07 5.03
CA TYR A 156 -8.09 -19.35 4.85
C TYR A 156 -7.70 -20.34 5.97
N THR A 157 -6.40 -20.50 6.22
CA THR A 157 -5.89 -21.47 7.21
C THR A 157 -6.30 -21.16 8.63
N ILE A 158 -6.42 -19.88 9.02
CA ILE A 158 -6.93 -19.51 10.36
C ILE A 158 -8.41 -19.88 10.55
N ARG A 159 -9.15 -20.13 9.46
CA ARG A 159 -10.60 -20.41 9.48
C ARG A 159 -10.92 -21.88 9.21
N VAL A 160 -9.93 -22.68 8.83
CA VAL A 160 -10.12 -24.07 8.37
C VAL A 160 -9.28 -25.02 9.20
N GLU A 161 -9.96 -25.86 9.98
CA GLU A 161 -9.35 -26.99 10.67
C GLU A 161 -9.34 -28.24 9.78
N PRO A 162 -8.44 -29.21 9.99
CA PRO A 162 -8.39 -30.45 9.20
C PRO A 162 -9.70 -31.25 9.22
N THR A 163 -10.44 -31.16 10.33
CA THR A 163 -11.73 -31.82 10.59
C THR A 163 -12.94 -31.04 10.10
N SER A 164 -12.74 -29.87 9.49
CA SER A 164 -13.83 -28.99 9.02
C SER A 164 -14.68 -29.65 7.93
N THR A 165 -15.99 -29.44 8.01
CA THR A 165 -16.95 -29.84 6.97
C THR A 165 -16.73 -29.05 5.68
N ASN A 166 -17.20 -29.59 4.55
CA ASN A 166 -17.10 -28.90 3.26
C ASN A 166 -17.79 -27.52 3.26
N GLU A 167 -18.93 -27.39 3.95
CA GLU A 167 -19.64 -26.13 4.14
C GLU A 167 -18.77 -25.08 4.84
N ARG A 168 -18.12 -25.47 5.95
CA ARG A 168 -17.23 -24.58 6.70
C ARG A 168 -16.01 -24.14 5.87
N ARG A 169 -15.50 -25.02 5.01
CA ARG A 169 -14.41 -24.70 4.08
C ARG A 169 -14.85 -23.70 3.02
N LEU A 170 -16.08 -23.83 2.49
CA LEU A 170 -16.64 -22.88 1.54
C LEU A 170 -16.89 -21.52 2.18
N GLU A 171 -17.44 -21.48 3.39
CA GLU A 171 -17.63 -20.24 4.15
C GLU A 171 -16.30 -19.55 4.44
N ALA A 172 -15.27 -20.32 4.84
CA ALA A 172 -13.92 -19.79 5.03
C ALA A 172 -13.31 -19.24 3.74
N ALA A 173 -13.52 -19.91 2.61
CA ALA A 173 -13.10 -19.43 1.30
C ALA A 173 -13.84 -18.13 0.91
N ALA A 174 -15.16 -18.06 1.14
CA ALA A 174 -15.93 -16.85 0.92
C ALA A 174 -15.38 -15.69 1.75
N ALA A 175 -15.16 -15.89 3.05
CA ALA A 175 -14.56 -14.88 3.93
C ALA A 175 -13.17 -14.43 3.43
N ALA A 176 -12.32 -15.38 3.05
CA ALA A 176 -10.99 -15.08 2.51
C ALA A 176 -11.04 -14.23 1.23
N PHE A 177 -11.96 -14.53 0.30
CA PHE A 177 -12.18 -13.69 -0.88
C PHE A 177 -12.67 -12.28 -0.52
N GLY A 178 -13.55 -12.14 0.48
CA GLY A 178 -14.01 -10.82 0.95
C GLY A 178 -12.88 -9.97 1.51
N PHE A 179 -12.02 -10.53 2.36
CA PHE A 179 -10.84 -9.82 2.85
C PHE A 179 -9.83 -9.55 1.73
N LEU A 180 -9.69 -10.46 0.76
CA LEU A 180 -8.81 -10.27 -0.40
C LEU A 180 -9.27 -9.09 -1.28
N THR A 181 -10.59 -8.87 -1.40
CA THR A 181 -11.13 -7.66 -2.04
C THR A 181 -10.67 -6.41 -1.30
N ALA A 182 -10.83 -6.35 0.03
CA ALA A 182 -10.40 -5.21 0.82
C ALA A 182 -8.89 -4.96 0.73
N TYR A 183 -8.09 -6.03 0.76
CA TYR A 183 -6.63 -5.97 0.55
C TYR A 183 -6.30 -5.34 -0.80
N ASN A 184 -6.90 -5.80 -1.90
CA ASN A 184 -6.68 -5.24 -3.23
C ASN A 184 -7.16 -3.78 -3.37
N MET A 185 -8.24 -3.41 -2.67
CA MET A 185 -8.71 -2.02 -2.62
C MET A 185 -7.69 -1.08 -1.99
N ALA A 186 -6.88 -1.53 -1.03
CA ALA A 186 -5.80 -0.72 -0.48
C ALA A 186 -4.75 -0.38 -1.56
N PHE A 187 -4.41 -1.34 -2.45
CA PHE A 187 -3.48 -1.12 -3.56
C PHE A 187 -4.09 -0.28 -4.69
N LEU A 188 -5.43 -0.26 -4.84
CA LEU A 188 -6.11 0.60 -5.82
C LEU A 188 -5.87 2.09 -5.55
N ALA A 189 -5.65 2.48 -4.29
CA ALA A 189 -5.35 3.86 -3.93
C ALA A 189 -3.95 4.32 -4.42
N LEU A 190 -3.02 3.39 -4.66
CA LEU A 190 -1.64 3.71 -5.04
C LEU A 190 -1.52 4.51 -6.35
N PRO A 191 -2.24 4.19 -7.43
CA PRO A 191 -2.13 4.94 -8.68
C PRO A 191 -3.17 6.06 -8.81
N ALA A 192 -4.00 6.29 -7.78
CA ALA A 192 -5.05 7.31 -7.82
C ALA A 192 -4.49 8.75 -7.86
N SER A 193 -3.26 8.95 -7.39
CA SER A 193 -2.56 10.25 -7.45
C SER A 193 -1.32 10.18 -8.35
N ARG A 194 -1.15 11.18 -9.23
CA ARG A 194 -0.03 11.31 -10.19
C ARG A 194 1.38 11.34 -9.57
N HIS A 195 1.45 11.58 -8.26
CA HIS A 195 2.67 11.68 -7.45
C HIS A 195 2.60 10.85 -6.17
N CYS A 196 2.00 9.66 -6.24
CA CYS A 196 2.01 8.76 -5.08
C CYS A 196 3.47 8.38 -4.75
N PHE A 197 3.83 8.49 -3.47
CA PHE A 197 5.16 8.13 -2.97
C PHE A 197 5.63 6.75 -3.48
N TRP A 198 4.74 5.77 -3.58
CA TRP A 198 5.05 4.42 -4.08
C TRP A 198 5.57 4.38 -5.51
N MET A 199 4.96 5.16 -6.40
CA MET A 199 5.35 5.18 -7.82
C MET A 199 6.69 5.90 -8.00
N GLU A 200 6.92 6.95 -7.21
CA GLU A 200 8.20 7.67 -7.20
C GLU A 200 9.33 6.82 -6.55
N TRP A 201 9.01 6.10 -5.47
CA TRP A 201 9.95 5.23 -4.76
C TRP A 201 10.36 4.01 -5.60
N LEU A 202 9.40 3.32 -6.22
CA LEU A 202 9.67 2.19 -7.12
C LEU A 202 10.15 2.61 -8.51
N GLY A 203 10.04 3.90 -8.85
CA GLY A 203 10.39 4.43 -10.16
C GLY A 203 9.45 3.99 -11.29
N ILE A 204 8.20 3.65 -10.97
CA ILE A 204 7.19 3.18 -11.94
C ILE A 204 6.58 4.39 -12.68
N PRO A 205 6.64 4.43 -14.02
CA PRO A 205 6.02 5.50 -14.80
C PRO A 205 4.49 5.56 -14.59
N TYR A 206 3.93 6.78 -14.63
CA TYR A 206 2.49 7.00 -14.43
C TYR A 206 1.60 6.18 -15.39
N ALA A 207 2.00 6.07 -16.65
CA ALA A 207 1.27 5.28 -17.66
C ALA A 207 1.12 3.80 -17.26
N HIS A 208 2.17 3.20 -16.67
CA HIS A 208 2.11 1.83 -16.18
C HIS A 208 1.31 1.73 -14.87
N GLY A 209 1.39 2.73 -14.00
CA GLY A 209 0.54 2.84 -12.81
C GLY A 209 -0.95 2.75 -13.13
N ILE A 210 -1.43 3.46 -14.17
CA ILE A 210 -2.84 3.36 -14.62
C ILE A 210 -3.19 1.94 -15.08
N LYS A 211 -2.27 1.29 -15.80
CA LYS A 211 -2.47 -0.10 -16.23
C LYS A 211 -2.65 -1.01 -15.00
N TYR A 212 -1.80 -0.87 -13.99
CA TYR A 212 -1.91 -1.63 -12.74
C TYR A 212 -3.18 -1.31 -11.95
N HIS A 213 -3.59 -0.05 -11.88
CA HIS A 213 -4.87 0.34 -11.27
C HIS A 213 -6.05 -0.43 -11.89
N ARG A 214 -6.11 -0.47 -13.22
CA ARG A 214 -7.16 -1.21 -13.94
C ARG A 214 -7.10 -2.72 -13.64
N TRP A 215 -5.91 -3.32 -13.63
CA TRP A 215 -5.74 -4.73 -13.30
C TRP A 215 -6.13 -5.04 -11.86
N LEU A 216 -5.73 -4.22 -10.89
CA LEU A 216 -6.13 -4.35 -9.49
C LEU A 216 -7.64 -4.16 -9.30
N GLY A 217 -8.27 -3.30 -10.11
CA GLY A 217 -9.71 -3.11 -10.12
C GLY A 217 -10.44 -4.37 -10.58
N ILE A 218 -9.98 -4.96 -11.68
CA ILE A 218 -10.50 -6.24 -12.16
C ILE A 218 -10.32 -7.33 -11.10
N LEU A 219 -9.14 -7.45 -10.47
CA LEU A 219 -8.91 -8.42 -9.41
C LEU A 219 -9.83 -8.22 -8.20
N SER A 220 -10.07 -6.97 -7.79
CA SER A 220 -10.96 -6.64 -6.68
C SER A 220 -12.41 -7.03 -6.98
N ILE A 221 -12.88 -6.75 -8.20
CA ILE A 221 -14.23 -7.13 -8.65
C ILE A 221 -14.36 -8.66 -8.74
N LEU A 222 -13.37 -9.35 -9.29
CA LEU A 222 -13.39 -10.82 -9.38
C LEU A 222 -13.42 -11.46 -7.99
N ALA A 223 -12.59 -10.98 -7.06
CA ALA A 223 -12.60 -11.44 -5.67
C ALA A 223 -13.96 -11.16 -5.00
N LEU A 224 -14.58 -10.01 -5.27
CA LEU A 224 -15.90 -9.67 -4.73
C LEU A 224 -17.02 -10.57 -5.29
N VAL A 225 -16.98 -10.85 -6.59
CA VAL A 225 -17.94 -11.75 -7.24
C VAL A 225 -17.77 -13.18 -6.68
N LEU A 226 -16.53 -13.66 -6.55
CA LEU A 226 -16.25 -14.96 -5.94
C LEU A 226 -16.70 -15.02 -4.48
N HIS A 227 -16.43 -13.97 -3.68
CA HIS A 227 -16.94 -13.83 -2.33
C HIS A 227 -18.47 -14.00 -2.30
N THR A 228 -19.17 -13.28 -3.17
CA THR A 228 -20.65 -13.31 -3.23
C THR A 228 -21.19 -14.68 -3.64
N ILE A 229 -20.65 -15.28 -4.72
CA ILE A 229 -21.11 -16.58 -5.23
C ILE A 229 -20.86 -17.68 -4.18
N VAL A 230 -19.64 -17.76 -3.64
CA VAL A 230 -19.29 -18.80 -2.67
C VAL A 230 -20.07 -18.60 -1.37
N TYR A 231 -20.29 -17.35 -0.94
CA TYR A 231 -21.10 -17.04 0.23
C TYR A 231 -22.54 -17.54 0.05
N VAL A 232 -23.20 -17.20 -1.07
CA VAL A 232 -24.58 -17.64 -1.36
C VAL A 232 -24.68 -19.16 -1.40
N VAL A 233 -23.72 -19.83 -2.04
CA VAL A 233 -23.68 -21.31 -2.09
C VAL A 233 -23.42 -21.93 -0.71
N SER A 234 -22.60 -21.30 0.14
CA SER A 234 -22.33 -21.82 1.49
C SER A 234 -23.50 -21.66 2.46
N THR A 235 -24.41 -20.71 2.21
CA THR A 235 -25.56 -20.41 3.07
C THR A 235 -26.89 -20.99 2.57
N GLY A 236 -26.91 -21.54 1.35
CA GLY A 236 -28.10 -22.03 0.66
C GLY A 236 -28.18 -23.54 0.57
#